data_AF-A0A1G3VCH4-F1
#
_entry.id   AF-A0A1G3VCH4-F1
#
_cell.length_a   1.000
_cell.length_b   1.000
_cell.length_c   1.000
_cell.angle_alpha   90.00
_cell.angle_beta   90.00
_cell.angle_gamma   90.00
#
_symmetry.space_group_name_H-M   'P 1'
#
loop_
_entity.id
_entity.type
_entity.pdbx_description
1 polymer ?
#
loop_
_entity_poly.entity_id
_entity_poly.type
_entity_poly.pdbx_seq_one_letter_code
_entity_poly.pdbx_strand_id
1 'polypeptide(L)'
;MWKKGIILSVVLLMFAGCYIVPVPDQQVAPAEQWVPITIRATGGGAPPEKAINPAQARLMTERAAKLDAYRNLLERAYGVAIRGKTTVRDFVLQNDTIRSRVEAYIRGAKVIDTVYKDDGGVEVEMEVTLGYDFRQYFR
;
A
#
# COMPACT_ATOMS: atom_id res chain seq x y z
N MET A 1 0.90 88.43 36.15
CA MET A 1 1.35 87.82 37.43
C MET A 1 1.23 86.32 37.33
N TRP A 2 2.36 85.66 37.59
CA TRP A 2 2.67 84.25 37.39
C TRP A 2 2.32 83.45 38.66
N LYS A 3 1.59 82.33 38.55
CA LYS A 3 1.78 81.17 39.44
C LYS A 3 1.59 79.87 38.66
N LYS A 4 2.51 78.95 38.94
CA LYS A 4 2.77 77.66 38.31
C LYS A 4 1.89 76.58 38.95
N GLY A 5 1.45 75.59 38.17
CA GLY A 5 0.98 74.28 38.63
C GLY A 5 1.21 73.29 37.48
N ILE A 6 2.35 72.60 37.43
CA ILE A 6 2.63 71.31 38.10
C ILE A 6 1.61 70.23 37.69
N ILE A 7 1.90 69.64 36.52
CA ILE A 7 2.01 68.20 36.24
C ILE A 7 1.22 67.27 37.19
N LEU A 8 0.16 66.63 36.70
CA LEU A 8 -0.30 65.35 37.26
C LEU A 8 -0.98 64.49 36.18
N SER A 9 -0.30 63.39 35.85
CA SER A 9 -0.80 62.11 35.32
C SER A 9 -1.65 62.11 34.03
N VAL A 10 -0.97 62.18 32.88
CA VAL A 10 -1.38 61.44 31.68
C VAL A 10 -1.00 59.97 31.92
N VAL A 11 -1.93 59.17 32.44
CA VAL A 11 -1.85 57.69 32.39
C VAL A 11 -3.24 57.19 32.02
N LEU A 12 -3.67 57.48 30.79
CA LEU A 12 -4.83 56.83 30.19
C LEU A 12 -4.38 55.50 29.62
N LEU A 13 -4.49 54.49 30.46
CA LEU A 13 -4.55 53.04 30.21
C LEU A 13 -4.55 52.64 28.72
N MET A 14 -3.36 52.42 28.17
CA MET A 14 -3.19 51.43 27.09
C MET A 14 -3.25 50.05 27.74
N PHE A 15 -4.47 49.55 27.93
CA PHE A 15 -4.68 48.12 28.06
C PHE A 15 -4.22 47.49 26.74
N ALA A 16 -2.99 47.00 26.74
CA ALA A 16 -2.53 45.98 25.81
C ALA A 16 -3.39 44.74 26.06
N GLY A 17 -4.58 44.74 25.46
CA GLY A 17 -5.43 43.56 25.38
C GLY A 17 -4.70 42.55 24.52
N CYS A 18 -4.01 41.60 25.14
CA CYS A 18 -3.71 40.33 24.51
C CYS A 18 -5.07 39.65 24.25
N TYR A 19 -5.68 39.94 23.10
CA TYR A 19 -6.75 39.11 22.62
C TYR A 19 -6.11 37.80 22.18
N ILE A 20 -6.39 36.75 22.93
CA ILE A 20 -6.17 35.38 22.47
C ILE A 20 -7.04 35.25 21.24
N VAL A 21 -6.42 35.20 20.05
CA VAL A 21 -7.12 34.80 18.84
C VAL A 21 -7.40 33.31 19.01
N PRO A 22 -8.66 32.87 19.10
CA PRO A 22 -8.96 31.45 19.03
C PRO A 22 -8.55 31.00 17.63
N VAL A 23 -7.46 30.24 17.53
CA VAL A 23 -7.11 29.56 16.30
C VAL A 23 -8.29 28.62 16.02
N PRO A 24 -9.03 28.79 14.91
CA PRO A 24 -10.07 27.85 14.55
C PRO A 24 -9.43 26.47 14.48
N ASP A 25 -10.03 25.52 15.19
CA ASP A 25 -9.55 24.14 15.29
C ASP A 25 -9.23 23.67 13.87
N GLN A 26 -7.94 23.53 13.55
CA GLN A 26 -7.56 23.07 12.23
C GLN A 26 -8.00 21.62 12.18
N GLN A 27 -9.17 21.39 11.58
CA GLN A 27 -9.59 20.07 11.15
C GLN A 27 -8.57 19.61 10.11
N VAL A 28 -7.47 19.02 10.60
CA VAL A 28 -6.53 18.29 9.78
C VAL A 28 -7.37 17.21 9.14
N ALA A 29 -7.69 17.38 7.85
CA ALA A 29 -8.36 16.34 7.08
C ALA A 29 -7.63 15.03 7.40
N PRO A 30 -8.35 13.97 7.83
CA PRO A 30 -7.71 12.76 8.33
C PRO A 30 -6.65 12.35 7.33
N ALA A 31 -5.40 12.27 7.79
CA ALA A 31 -4.27 11.93 6.94
C ALA A 31 -4.69 10.71 6.11
N GLU A 32 -4.67 10.83 4.78
CA GLU A 32 -5.19 9.84 3.84
C GLU A 32 -4.60 8.46 4.18
N GLN A 33 -5.33 7.73 5.01
CA GLN A 33 -4.81 6.56 5.69
C GLN A 33 -4.87 5.43 4.69
N TRP A 34 -3.72 4.79 4.48
CA TRP A 34 -3.69 3.63 3.61
C TRP A 34 -4.57 2.54 4.21
N VAL A 35 -5.62 2.17 3.50
CA VAL A 35 -6.42 1.00 3.85
C VAL A 35 -5.71 -0.21 3.26
N PRO A 36 -5.29 -1.20 4.06
CA PRO A 36 -4.69 -2.42 3.52
C PRO A 36 -5.62 -3.10 2.52
N ILE A 37 -5.09 -3.46 1.36
CA ILE A 37 -5.86 -4.09 0.29
C ILE A 37 -5.39 -5.54 0.17
N THR A 38 -6.31 -6.49 0.34
CA THR A 38 -6.01 -7.91 0.07
C THR A 38 -6.35 -8.22 -1.37
N ILE A 39 -5.34 -8.65 -2.12
CA ILE A 39 -5.50 -9.15 -3.48
C ILE A 39 -5.38 -10.66 -3.48
N ARG A 40 -6.17 -11.30 -4.33
CA ARG A 40 -6.14 -12.75 -4.57
C ARG A 40 -5.80 -13.00 -6.02
N ALA A 41 -5.23 -14.16 -6.35
CA ALA A 41 -5.19 -14.65 -7.72
C ALA A 41 -5.08 -16.16 -7.81
N THR A 42 -5.66 -16.69 -8.87
CA THR A 42 -5.63 -18.12 -9.21
C THR A 42 -4.66 -18.34 -10.35
N GLY A 43 -3.90 -19.43 -10.28
CA GLY A 43 -3.02 -19.88 -11.35
C GLY A 43 -3.24 -21.34 -11.71
N GLY A 44 -3.03 -21.67 -12.97
CA GLY A 44 -3.20 -23.01 -13.52
C GLY A 44 -1.88 -23.72 -13.81
N GLY A 45 -1.85 -25.02 -13.60
CA GLY A 45 -0.76 -25.90 -13.98
C GLY A 45 -1.28 -27.12 -14.73
N ALA A 46 -0.58 -27.53 -15.78
CA ALA A 46 -0.85 -28.75 -16.54
C ALA A 46 0.25 -29.81 -16.29
N PRO A 47 -0.10 -31.11 -16.25
CA PRO A 47 0.87 -32.20 -16.15
C PRO A 47 1.92 -32.15 -17.25
N PRO A 48 3.21 -32.31 -16.93
CA PRO A 48 4.24 -32.39 -17.95
C PRO A 48 4.22 -33.76 -18.63
N GLU A 49 4.39 -33.78 -19.96
CA GLU A 49 4.43 -35.01 -20.76
C GLU A 49 5.58 -35.95 -20.36
N LYS A 50 6.68 -35.40 -19.83
CA LYS A 50 7.93 -36.12 -19.51
C LYS A 50 8.06 -36.50 -18.03
N ALA A 51 6.98 -36.55 -17.27
CA ALA A 51 7.04 -37.00 -15.89
C ALA A 51 7.45 -38.49 -15.80
N ILE A 52 8.40 -38.80 -14.92
CA ILE A 52 8.90 -40.15 -14.66
C ILE A 52 7.85 -40.98 -13.92
N ASN A 53 7.08 -40.34 -13.02
CA ASN A 53 6.02 -41.00 -12.26
C ASN A 53 4.88 -40.01 -11.89
N PRO A 54 3.72 -40.52 -11.46
CA PRO A 54 2.57 -39.68 -11.12
C PRO A 54 2.82 -38.69 -9.98
N ALA A 55 3.65 -39.05 -8.99
CA ALA A 55 3.99 -38.15 -7.90
C ALA A 55 4.83 -36.97 -8.39
N GLN A 56 5.79 -37.21 -9.28
CA GLN A 56 6.58 -36.16 -9.91
C GLN A 56 5.72 -35.26 -10.78
N ALA A 57 4.79 -35.83 -11.57
CA ALA A 57 3.85 -35.07 -12.37
C ALA A 57 3.07 -34.09 -11.50
N ARG A 58 2.44 -34.56 -10.41
CA ARG A 58 1.68 -33.72 -9.48
C ARG A 58 2.51 -32.58 -8.89
N LEU A 59 3.72 -32.87 -8.41
CA LEU A 59 4.60 -31.84 -7.84
C LEU A 59 5.01 -30.78 -8.88
N MET A 60 5.24 -31.18 -10.13
CA MET A 60 5.54 -30.25 -11.22
C MET A 60 4.32 -29.40 -11.58
N THR A 61 3.14 -30.02 -11.70
CA THR A 61 1.89 -29.32 -12.00
C THR A 61 1.55 -28.29 -10.94
N GLU A 62 1.64 -28.66 -9.65
CA GLU A 62 1.36 -27.75 -8.54
C GLU A 62 2.35 -26.57 -8.51
N ARG A 63 3.64 -26.83 -8.80
CA ARG A 63 4.64 -25.75 -8.93
C ARG A 63 4.30 -24.82 -10.09
N ALA A 64 3.87 -25.36 -11.24
CA ALA A 64 3.46 -24.55 -12.37
C ALA A 64 2.25 -23.66 -12.01
N ALA A 65 1.24 -24.23 -11.35
CA ALA A 65 0.06 -23.51 -10.87
C ALA A 65 0.42 -22.38 -9.89
N LYS A 66 1.32 -22.64 -8.93
CA LYS A 66 1.83 -21.61 -8.01
C LYS A 66 2.53 -20.48 -8.76
N LEU A 67 3.43 -20.81 -9.69
CA LEU A 67 4.16 -19.81 -10.47
C LEU A 67 3.22 -18.95 -11.32
N ASP A 68 2.19 -19.55 -11.90
CA ASP A 68 1.15 -18.82 -12.63
C ASP A 68 0.34 -17.90 -11.70
N ALA A 69 -0.06 -18.40 -10.51
CA ALA A 69 -0.78 -17.60 -9.52
C ALA A 69 0.04 -16.40 -9.05
N TYR A 70 1.35 -16.58 -8.84
CA TYR A 70 2.27 -15.48 -8.53
C TYR A 70 2.32 -14.42 -9.62
N ARG A 71 2.35 -14.80 -10.91
CA ARG A 71 2.30 -13.85 -12.02
C ARG A 71 1.01 -13.06 -12.03
N ASN A 72 -0.12 -13.74 -11.84
CA ASN A 72 -1.43 -13.11 -11.78
C ASN A 72 -1.57 -12.16 -10.57
N LEU A 73 -0.98 -12.51 -9.43
CA LEU A 73 -0.88 -11.61 -8.27
C LEU A 73 -0.04 -10.36 -8.56
N LEU A 74 1.10 -10.51 -9.24
CA LEU A 74 1.95 -9.37 -9.62
C LEU A 74 1.21 -8.41 -10.53
N GLU A 75 0.50 -8.91 -11.54
CA GLU A 75 -0.29 -8.06 -12.44
C GLU A 75 -1.41 -7.33 -11.71
N ARG A 76 -2.06 -8.00 -10.74
CA ARG A 76 -3.05 -7.35 -9.86
C ARG A 76 -2.40 -6.27 -9.00
N ALA A 77 -1.24 -6.54 -8.41
CA ALA A 77 -0.50 -5.57 -7.61
C ALA A 77 -0.09 -4.34 -8.43
N TYR A 78 0.32 -4.52 -9.69
CA TYR A 78 0.67 -3.43 -10.60
C TYR A 78 -0.51 -2.49 -10.90
N GLY A 79 -1.74 -3.00 -10.88
CA GLY A 79 -2.95 -2.19 -11.06
C GLY A 79 -3.36 -1.37 -9.82
N VAL A 80 -2.72 -1.57 -8.67
CA VAL A 80 -3.12 -0.89 -7.43
C VAL A 80 -2.73 0.59 -7.47
N ALA A 81 -3.69 1.45 -7.14
CA ALA A 81 -3.44 2.89 -7.03
C ALA A 81 -2.67 3.21 -5.75
N ILE A 82 -1.60 3.99 -5.88
CA ILE A 82 -0.80 4.49 -4.75
C ILE A 82 -1.26 5.89 -4.33
N ARG A 83 -1.54 6.77 -5.31
CA ARG A 83 -2.04 8.14 -5.08
C ARG A 83 -2.77 8.67 -6.31
N GLY A 84 -4.01 9.11 -6.15
CA GLY A 84 -4.79 9.70 -7.24
C GLY A 84 -4.90 8.76 -8.44
N LYS A 85 -4.29 9.13 -9.58
CA LYS A 85 -4.23 8.32 -10.81
C LYS A 85 -2.93 7.51 -10.97
N THR A 86 -1.98 7.64 -10.04
CA THR A 86 -0.70 6.94 -10.09
C THR A 86 -0.82 5.55 -9.48
N THR A 87 -0.38 4.55 -10.23
CA THR A 87 -0.42 3.13 -9.88
C THR A 87 0.97 2.59 -9.52
N VAL A 88 1.02 1.41 -8.91
CA VAL A 88 2.28 0.67 -8.69
C VAL A 88 3.07 0.52 -10.01
N ARG A 89 2.37 0.24 -11.12
CA ARG A 89 3.00 0.09 -12.45
C ARG A 89 3.81 1.33 -12.84
N ASP A 90 3.30 2.53 -12.57
CA ASP A 90 3.97 3.78 -12.94
C ASP A 90 5.33 3.95 -12.23
N PHE A 91 5.44 3.49 -10.98
CA PHE A 91 6.70 3.50 -10.22
C PHE A 91 7.67 2.42 -10.68
N VAL A 92 7.16 1.21 -10.96
CA VAL A 92 7.95 0.05 -11.41
C VAL A 92 8.58 0.28 -12.80
N LEU A 93 7.96 1.11 -13.63
CA LEU A 93 8.51 1.54 -14.92
C LEU A 93 9.67 2.53 -14.78
N GLN A 94 9.71 3.30 -13.69
CA GLN A 94 10.71 4.34 -13.46
C GLN A 94 11.91 3.84 -12.63
N ASN A 95 11.73 2.79 -11.82
CA ASN A 95 12.77 2.31 -10.91
C ASN A 95 12.75 0.78 -10.73
N ASP A 96 13.78 0.11 -11.23
CA ASP A 96 13.95 -1.35 -11.10
C ASP A 96 14.14 -1.82 -9.65
N THR A 97 14.59 -0.94 -8.75
CA THR A 97 14.63 -1.24 -7.30
C THR A 97 13.22 -1.36 -6.74
N ILE A 98 12.29 -0.51 -7.19
CA ILE A 98 10.88 -0.61 -6.79
C ILE A 98 10.29 -1.91 -7.34
N ARG A 99 10.59 -2.26 -8.60
CA ARG A 99 10.20 -3.57 -9.17
C ARG A 99 10.62 -4.72 -8.27
N SER A 100 11.90 -4.75 -7.92
CA SER A 100 12.48 -5.81 -7.09
C SER A 100 11.82 -5.88 -5.70
N ARG A 101 11.49 -4.74 -5.09
CA ARG A 101 10.79 -4.66 -3.80
C ARG A 101 9.34 -5.17 -3.89
N VAL A 102 8.62 -4.79 -4.94
CA VAL A 102 7.25 -5.28 -5.18
C VAL A 102 7.27 -6.80 -5.39
N GLU A 103 8.16 -7.30 -6.24
CA GLU A 103 8.31 -8.74 -6.46
C GLU A 103 8.66 -9.47 -5.17
N ALA A 104 9.59 -8.95 -4.37
CA ALA A 104 9.95 -9.53 -3.08
C ALA A 104 8.76 -9.54 -2.11
N TYR A 105 7.93 -8.50 -2.11
CA TYR A 105 6.73 -8.43 -1.29
C TYR A 105 5.71 -9.52 -1.68
N ILE A 106 5.44 -9.66 -2.98
CA ILE A 106 4.46 -10.63 -3.49
C ILE A 106 4.92 -12.08 -3.27
N ARG A 107 6.22 -12.36 -3.16
CA ARG A 107 6.70 -13.69 -2.74
C ARG A 107 6.18 -14.12 -1.36
N GLY A 108 5.80 -13.17 -0.50
CA GLY A 108 5.14 -13.42 0.78
C GLY A 108 3.67 -13.84 0.69
N ALA A 109 3.12 -13.99 -0.53
CA ALA A 109 1.75 -14.45 -0.74
C ALA A 109 1.52 -15.86 -0.17
N LYS A 110 0.34 -16.06 0.41
CA LYS A 110 -0.09 -17.32 1.01
C LYS A 110 -0.94 -18.10 0.03
N VAL A 111 -0.74 -19.41 -0.02
CA VAL A 111 -1.68 -20.31 -0.70
C VAL A 111 -2.90 -20.46 0.20
N ILE A 112 -4.07 -20.18 -0.33
CA ILE A 112 -5.35 -20.30 0.39
C ILE A 112 -6.17 -21.49 -0.07
N ASP A 113 -6.00 -21.91 -1.33
CA ASP A 113 -6.67 -23.09 -1.87
C ASP A 113 -5.83 -23.79 -2.94
N THR A 114 -6.05 -25.10 -3.10
CA THR A 114 -5.43 -25.92 -4.15
C THR A 114 -6.42 -26.99 -4.61
N VAL A 115 -6.82 -26.90 -5.87
CA VAL A 115 -7.81 -27.77 -6.49
C VAL A 115 -7.12 -28.68 -7.50
N TYR A 116 -7.33 -29.99 -7.36
CA TYR A 116 -6.88 -30.99 -8.32
C TYR A 116 -8.04 -31.38 -9.23
N LYS A 117 -7.82 -31.28 -10.54
CA LYS A 117 -8.82 -31.61 -11.57
C LYS A 117 -8.69 -33.06 -12.04
N ASP A 118 -9.76 -33.57 -12.62
CA ASP A 118 -9.84 -34.94 -13.13
C ASP A 118 -8.88 -35.20 -14.32
N ASP A 119 -8.54 -34.15 -15.07
CA ASP A 119 -7.55 -34.17 -16.17
C ASP A 119 -6.10 -34.14 -15.69
N GLY A 120 -5.87 -34.14 -14.36
CA GLY A 120 -4.56 -34.01 -13.74
C GLY A 120 -4.06 -32.57 -13.62
N GLY A 121 -4.83 -31.58 -14.09
CA GLY A 121 -4.56 -30.17 -13.88
C GLY A 121 -4.62 -29.78 -12.40
N VAL A 122 -3.91 -28.70 -12.05
CA VAL A 122 -3.96 -28.12 -10.71
C VAL A 122 -4.26 -26.64 -10.83
N GLU A 123 -5.18 -26.16 -10.01
CA GLU A 123 -5.41 -24.74 -9.78
C GLU A 123 -4.99 -24.38 -8.36
N VAL A 124 -4.27 -23.27 -8.21
CA VAL A 124 -3.84 -22.77 -6.91
C VAL A 124 -4.33 -21.34 -6.76
N GLU A 125 -5.04 -21.06 -5.67
CA GLU A 125 -5.42 -19.72 -5.28
C GLU A 125 -4.45 -19.20 -4.21
N MET A 126 -3.95 -17.98 -4.43
CA MET A 126 -3.04 -17.30 -3.54
C MET A 126 -3.57 -15.92 -3.15
N GLU A 127 -3.22 -15.45 -1.96
CA GLU A 127 -3.56 -14.12 -1.49
C GLU A 127 -2.36 -13.40 -0.88
N VAL A 128 -2.37 -12.07 -0.98
CA VAL A 128 -1.44 -11.19 -0.29
C VAL A 128 -2.14 -9.90 0.11
N THR A 129 -1.84 -9.42 1.31
CA THR A 129 -2.34 -8.14 1.81
C THR A 129 -1.30 -7.06 1.60
N LEU A 130 -1.64 -6.03 0.84
CA LEU A 130 -0.81 -4.86 0.59
C LEU A 130 -1.01 -3.86 1.73
N GLY A 131 -0.16 -3.96 2.75
CA GLY A 131 -0.25 -3.17 3.97
C GLY A 131 0.42 -1.80 3.90
N TYR A 132 0.58 -1.18 5.08
CA TYR A 132 1.29 0.10 5.21
C TYR A 132 2.77 0.00 4.82
N ASP A 133 3.40 -1.13 5.14
CA ASP A 133 4.77 -1.49 4.77
C ASP A 133 4.97 -1.52 3.24
N PHE A 134 4.00 -2.04 2.49
CA PHE A 134 4.02 -2.00 1.02
C PHE A 134 4.01 -0.56 0.49
N ARG A 135 3.14 0.30 1.05
CA ARG A 135 3.02 1.71 0.61
C ARG A 135 4.33 2.49 0.82
N GLN A 136 5.15 2.13 1.79
CA GLN A 136 6.41 2.83 2.08
C GLN A 136 7.42 2.75 0.93
N TYR A 137 7.29 1.78 0.01
CA TYR A 137 8.19 1.67 -1.14
C TYR A 137 8.00 2.77 -2.18
N PHE A 138 6.91 3.54 -2.10
CA PHE A 138 6.50 4.53 -3.10
C PHE A 138 6.45 5.97 -2.56
N ARG A 139 7.08 6.23 -1.40
CA ARG A 139 7.21 7.56 -0.82
C ARG A 139 8.44 8.30 -1.32
#